data_AF-A0A1V0UWT5-F1
#
_entry.id   AF-A0A1V0UWT5-F1
#
_cell.length_a   1.000
_cell.length_b   1.000
_cell.length_c   1.000
_cell.angle_alpha   90.00
_cell.angle_beta   90.00
_cell.angle_gamma   90.00
#
_symmetry.space_group_name_H-M   'P 1'
#
loop_
_entity.id
_entity.type
_entity.pdbx_description
1 polymer ?
#
loop_
_entity_poly.entity_id
_entity_poly.type
_entity_poly.pdbx_seq_one_letter_code
_entity_poly.pdbx_strand_id
1 'polypeptide(L)' 'MLNIIKQAALGAVDTSNPVSILFGEVTKANPLEVNVDQRFTLTEDFLIVLDQVKELSAGDRIALLRVQGGHSYVILGKVV' A
#
# COMPACT_ATOMS: atom_id res chain seq x y z
N MET A 1 -33.41 18.99 -2.63
CA MET A 1 -33.40 17.52 -2.41
C MET A 1 -32.72 16.73 -3.53
N LEU A 2 -32.57 17.22 -4.77
CA LEU A 2 -31.77 16.53 -5.80
C LEU A 2 -30.27 16.41 -5.46
N ASN A 3 -29.73 17.37 -4.70
CA ASN A 3 -28.29 17.46 -4.43
C ASN A 3 -27.78 16.36 -3.48
N ILE A 4 -28.61 15.87 -2.56
CA ILE A 4 -28.26 14.76 -1.66
C ILE A 4 -28.18 13.41 -2.39
N ILE A 5 -29.00 13.21 -3.42
CA ILE A 5 -29.00 12.00 -4.23
C ILE A 5 -27.75 11.99 -5.12
N LYS A 6 -27.38 13.15 -5.69
CA LYS A 6 -26.13 13.32 -6.45
C LYS A 6 -24.89 13.09 -5.58
N GLN A 7 -24.88 13.59 -4.35
CA GLN A 7 -23.79 13.35 -3.38
C GLN A 7 -23.71 11.87 -2.95
N ALA A 8 -24.84 11.20 -2.70
CA ALA A 8 -24.86 9.77 -2.38
C ALA A 8 -24.38 8.90 -3.57
N ALA A 9 -24.75 9.29 -4.79
CA ALA A 9 -24.26 8.64 -6.02
C ALA A 9 -22.74 8.84 -6.22
N LEU A 10 -22.20 10.01 -5.86
CA LEU A 10 -20.75 10.27 -5.84
C LEU A 10 -20.01 9.53 -4.73
N GLY A 11 -20.62 9.33 -3.56
CA GLY A 11 -20.02 8.50 -2.49
C GLY A 11 -19.95 7.01 -2.86
N ALA A 12 -20.92 6.51 -3.64
CA ALA A 12 -20.91 5.13 -4.15
C ALA A 12 -19.88 4.90 -5.27
N VAL A 13 -19.57 5.93 -6.08
CA VAL A 13 -18.58 5.80 -7.16
C VAL A 13 -17.14 5.88 -6.67
N ASP A 14 -16.88 6.54 -5.52
CA ASP A 14 -15.57 6.62 -4.86
C ASP A 14 -15.11 5.27 -4.28
N THR A 15 -16.04 4.34 -4.07
CA THR A 15 -15.77 2.91 -3.76
C THR A 15 -15.23 2.12 -4.97
N SER A 16 -14.98 2.77 -6.12
CA SER A 16 -14.44 2.04 -7.28
C SER A 16 -12.94 1.72 -7.16
N ASN A 17 -12.17 2.44 -6.32
CA ASN A 17 -10.73 2.16 -6.12
C ASN A 17 -10.32 2.31 -4.63
N PRO A 18 -10.84 1.46 -3.72
CA PRO A 18 -10.58 1.58 -2.27
C PRO A 18 -9.11 1.33 -1.89
N VAL A 19 -8.32 0.79 -2.83
CA VAL A 19 -6.94 0.38 -2.63
C VAL A 19 -6.09 0.78 -3.83
N SER A 20 -4.93 1.37 -3.58
CA SER A 20 -3.93 1.64 -4.63
C SER A 20 -2.81 0.63 -4.54
N ILE A 21 -2.56 -0.08 -5.64
CA ILE A 21 -1.40 -0.97 -5.75
C ILE A 21 -0.18 -0.07 -6.04
N LEU A 22 0.84 -0.22 -5.21
CA LEU A 22 2.11 0.48 -5.30
C LEU A 22 3.22 -0.56 -5.45
N PHE A 23 4.30 -0.18 -6.12
CA PHE A 23 5.49 -1.01 -6.21
C PHE A 23 6.63 -0.31 -5.48
N GLY A 24 7.38 -1.10 -4.72
CA GLY A 24 8.52 -0.62 -3.96
C GLY A 24 9.68 -1.59 -3.99
N GLU A 25 10.81 -1.14 -3.50
CA GLU A 25 12.03 -1.91 -3.35
C GLU A 25 12.43 -1.93 -1.87
N VAL A 26 12.73 -3.11 -1.36
CA VAL A 26 13.23 -3.27 0.01
C VAL A 26 14.65 -2.70 0.09
N THR A 27 14.84 -1.60 0.80
CA THR A 27 16.16 -0.98 0.99
C THR A 27 16.94 -1.64 2.12
N LYS A 28 16.25 -2.06 3.20
CA LYS A 28 16.83 -2.81 4.32
C LYS A 28 15.85 -3.84 4.87
N ALA A 29 16.39 -4.96 5.37
CA ALA A 29 15.61 -6.02 6.01
C ALA A 29 15.50 -5.86 7.54
N ASN A 30 16.48 -5.22 8.19
CA ASN A 30 16.47 -4.94 9.64
C ASN A 30 17.15 -3.60 9.94
N PRO A 31 16.42 -2.55 10.38
CA PRO A 31 14.95 -2.45 10.40
C PRO A 31 14.36 -2.53 8.98
N LEU A 32 13.13 -2.99 8.84
CA LEU A 32 12.51 -3.16 7.52
C LEU A 32 12.22 -1.78 6.91
N GLU A 33 12.87 -1.48 5.79
CA GLU A 33 12.70 -0.24 5.04
C GLU A 33 12.35 -0.55 3.60
N VAL A 34 11.25 0.04 3.11
CA VAL A 34 10.78 -0.11 1.74
C VAL A 34 10.71 1.25 1.08
N ASN A 35 11.38 1.41 -0.05
CA ASN A 35 11.29 2.60 -0.87
C ASN A 35 10.18 2.42 -1.91
N VAL A 36 9.17 3.27 -1.89
CA VAL A 36 8.02 3.20 -2.82
C VAL A 36 8.16 4.27 -3.88
N ASP A 37 8.01 3.87 -5.15
CA ASP A 37 8.03 4.76 -6.32
C ASP A 37 9.26 5.68 -6.40
N GLN A 38 10.38 5.31 -5.76
CA GLN A 38 11.60 6.14 -5.61
C GLN A 38 11.38 7.53 -5.00
N ARG A 39 10.22 7.79 -4.40
CA ARG A 39 9.88 9.11 -3.85
C ARG A 39 9.89 9.15 -2.32
N PHE A 40 9.59 8.03 -1.67
CA PHE A 40 9.49 7.99 -0.22
C PHE A 40 9.81 6.60 0.34
N THR A 41 10.50 6.58 1.48
CA THR A 41 10.82 5.37 2.23
C THR A 41 9.80 5.18 3.36
N LEU A 42 9.21 3.99 3.41
CA LEU A 42 8.36 3.52 4.50
C LEU A 42 9.18 2.67 5.46
N THR A 43 9.03 2.97 6.74
CA THR A 43 9.60 2.18 7.84
C THR A 43 8.61 1.10 8.29
N GLU A 44 9.12 0.12 9.02
CA GLU A 44 8.34 -1.01 9.55
C GLU A 44 7.04 -0.64 10.29
N ASP A 45 6.98 0.53 10.92
CA ASP A 45 5.80 1.03 11.65
C ASP A 45 4.55 1.17 10.76
N PHE A 46 4.75 1.50 9.47
CA PHE A 46 3.68 1.71 8.49
C PHE A 46 3.42 0.48 7.62
N LEU A 47 4.25 -0.56 7.75
CA LEU A 47 4.24 -1.75 6.91
C LEU A 47 3.54 -2.91 7.63
N ILE A 48 2.46 -3.39 7.04
CA ILE A 48 1.78 -4.61 7.45
C ILE A 48 2.34 -5.75 6.60
N VAL A 49 3.23 -6.54 7.20
CA VAL A 49 3.81 -7.73 6.56
C VAL A 49 2.84 -8.90 6.72
N LEU A 50 2.43 -9.51 5.60
CA LEU A 50 1.65 -10.74 5.61
C LEU A 50 2.58 -11.94 5.85
N ASP A 51 2.11 -12.96 6.59
CA ASP A 51 2.95 -14.14 6.95
C ASP A 51 3.51 -14.89 5.73
N GLN A 52 2.82 -14.79 4.59
CA GLN A 52 3.24 -15.35 3.31
C GLN A 52 4.51 -14.69 2.72
N VAL A 53 4.92 -13.52 3.21
CA VAL A 53 6.06 -12.72 2.73
C VAL A 53 7.22 -12.82 3.72
N LYS A 54 7.54 -14.05 4.13
CA LYS A 54 8.48 -14.34 5.23
C LYS A 54 9.95 -14.12 4.89
N GLU A 55 10.28 -13.90 3.61
CA GLU A 55 11.65 -13.78 3.13
C GLU A 55 11.78 -12.57 2.19
N LEU A 56 12.02 -11.39 2.78
CA LEU A 56 12.35 -10.16 2.05
C LEU A 56 13.84 -9.86 2.22
N SER A 57 14.58 -9.82 1.10
CA SER A 57 15.97 -9.39 1.11
C SER A 57 16.08 -7.93 0.64
N ALA A 58 17.14 -7.24 1.06
CA ALA A 58 17.45 -5.92 0.52
C ALA A 58 17.69 -6.02 -1.00
N GLY A 59 17.00 -5.19 -1.78
CA GLY A 59 16.98 -5.20 -3.25
C GLY A 59 15.77 -5.92 -3.87
N ASP A 60 14.90 -6.56 -3.07
CA ASP A 60 13.71 -7.19 -3.61
C ASP A 60 12.63 -6.17 -4.00
N ARG A 61 12.06 -6.36 -5.19
CA ARG A 61 10.87 -5.64 -5.63
C ARG A 61 9.64 -6.26 -5.01
N ILE A 62 8.80 -5.44 -4.40
CA ILE A 62 7.59 -5.87 -3.73
C ILE A 62 6.38 -5.07 -4.20
N ALA A 63 5.23 -5.72 -4.19
CA ALA A 63 3.94 -5.08 -4.38
C ALA A 63 3.32 -4.76 -3.02
N LEU A 64 2.84 -3.53 -2.88
CA LEU A 64 2.19 -3.02 -1.68
C LEU A 64 0.78 -2.55 -2.02
N LEU A 65 -0.12 -2.69 -1.06
CA LEU A 65 -1.46 -2.16 -1.12
C LEU A 65 -1.58 -0.99 -0.14
N ARG A 66 -1.87 0.20 -0.64
CA ARG A 66 -2.26 1.33 0.20
C ARG A 66 -3.77 1.34 0.35
N VAL A 67 -4.24 1.31 1.60
CA VAL A 67 -5.67 1.41 1.93
C VAL A 67 -6.05 2.89 2.14
N GLN A 68 -7.13 3.34 1.50
CA GLN A 68 -7.67 4.68 1.72
C GLN A 68 -8.27 4.79 3.14
N GLY A 69 -7.75 5.70 3.96
CA GLY A 69 -8.20 5.93 5.34
C GLY A 69 -7.10 5.86 6.41
N GLY A 70 -5.85 5.55 6.05
CA GLY A 70 -4.71 5.54 6.98
C GLY A 70 -3.34 5.58 6.30
N HIS A 71 -2.28 5.55 7.12
CA HIS A 71 -0.88 5.40 6.69
C HIS A 71 -0.45 3.93 6.64
N SER A 72 -1.40 3.01 6.49
CA SER A 72 -1.15 1.58 6.49
C SER A 72 -0.88 1.06 5.08
N TYR A 73 0.24 0.38 4.91
CA TYR A 73 0.65 -0.24 3.66
C TYR A 73 0.76 -1.75 3.88
N VAL A 74 0.00 -2.53 3.12
CA VAL A 74 0.01 -4.00 3.22
C VAL A 74 0.96 -4.56 2.18
N ILE A 75 1.97 -5.30 2.58
CA ILE A 75 2.87 -5.98 1.64
C ILE A 75 2.16 -7.24 1.13
N LEU A 76 1.88 -7.29 -0.17
CA LEU A 76 1.27 -8.46 -0.80
C LEU A 76 2.27 -9.58 -1.05
N GLY A 77 3.48 -9.21 -1.47
CA GLY A 77 4.52 -10.16 -1.82
C GLY A 77 5.59 -9.57 -2.72
N LYS A 78 6.59 -10.40 -3.00
CA LYS A 78 7.67 -10.10 -3.93
C LYS A 78 7.18 -10.25 -5.38
N VAL A 79 7.54 -9.30 -6.23
CA VAL A 79 7.38 -9.37 -7.68
C VAL A 79 8.71 -9.88 -8.24
N VAL A 80 8.70 -11.09 -8.81
CA VAL A 80 9.86 -11.73 -9.47
C VAL A 80 10.01 -11.27 -10.92
#